data_AF-A0A7X0ZEC1-F1
#
_entry.id   AF-A0A7X0ZEC1-F1
#
_cell.length_a   1.000
_cell.length_b   1.000
_cell.length_c   1.000
_cell.angle_alpha   90.00
_cell.angle_beta   90.00
_cell.angle_gamma   90.00
#
_symmetry.space_group_name_H-M   'P 1'
#
loop_
_entity.id
_entity.type
_entity.pdbx_description
1 polymer ?
#
loop_
_entity_poly.entity_id
_entity_poly.type
_entity_poly.pdbx_seq_one_letter_code
_entity_poly.pdbx_strand_id
1 'polypeptide(L)'
;MQKYIALLRAVNVAGKNKVNMKNLKAALAEEGFQNVVTYIQSGNLVLSSILQTETEVAAKITEVIQATFELTIDVFVFSEQNYNQIIANNPFPPETIGEEERWMAAFYNENIDIPRQKNDQAEVIAIGRVLYIHVFSNQIHTLKLPVFLGKYKKTLTTTRNWRTTLQLQTLLDSQE
;
A
#
# COMPACT_ATOMS: atom_id res chain seq x y z
N MET A 1 -11.30 19.17 0.41
CA MET A 1 -10.54 18.23 -0.44
C MET A 1 -10.64 16.85 0.18
N GLN A 2 -10.56 15.79 -0.62
CA GLN A 2 -10.56 14.42 -0.08
C GLN A 2 -9.14 14.02 0.27
N LYS A 3 -8.98 13.25 1.35
CA LYS A 3 -7.69 12.69 1.77
C LYS A 3 -7.50 11.30 1.18
N TYR A 4 -6.28 10.98 0.80
CA TYR A 4 -5.91 9.73 0.16
C TYR A 4 -4.59 9.19 0.70
N ILE A 5 -4.48 7.86 0.67
CA ILE A 5 -3.22 7.15 0.76
C ILE A 5 -2.83 6.67 -0.63
N ALA A 6 -1.60 6.96 -1.04
CA ALA A 6 -1.01 6.47 -2.27
C ALA A 6 0.20 5.59 -1.97
N LEU A 7 0.21 4.38 -2.53
CA LEU A 7 1.24 3.38 -2.34
C LEU A 7 1.94 3.14 -3.67
N LEU A 8 3.22 3.52 -3.75
CA LEU A 8 4.06 3.26 -4.91
C LEU A 8 4.60 1.84 -4.84
N ARG A 9 4.64 1.16 -5.98
CA ARG A 9 5.18 -0.19 -6.08
C ARG A 9 6.66 -0.16 -6.46
N ALA A 10 7.44 -0.98 -5.76
CA ALA A 10 8.83 -1.29 -6.10
C ALA A 10 9.72 -0.07 -6.33
N VAL A 11 9.55 1.00 -5.52
CA VAL A 11 10.45 2.17 -5.51
C VAL A 11 11.55 1.99 -4.47
N ASN A 12 12.76 2.48 -4.79
CA ASN A 12 13.93 2.47 -3.89
C ASN A 12 14.32 1.08 -3.33
N VAL A 13 13.91 -0.01 -3.99
CA VAL A 13 14.26 -1.39 -3.60
C VAL A 13 15.36 -1.92 -4.49
N ALA A 14 16.35 -2.58 -3.90
CA ALA A 14 17.50 -3.18 -4.61
C ALA A 14 18.20 -2.23 -5.59
N GLY A 15 18.25 -0.93 -5.28
CA GLY A 15 18.88 0.10 -6.11
C GLY A 15 18.15 0.50 -7.39
N LYS A 16 16.95 -0.06 -7.65
CA LYS A 16 16.12 0.25 -8.82
C LYS A 16 15.04 1.30 -8.48
N ASN A 17 14.47 1.91 -9.52
CA ASN A 17 13.36 2.84 -9.43
C ASN A 17 13.59 3.91 -8.35
N LYS A 18 14.69 4.65 -8.50
CA LYS A 18 15.13 5.64 -7.51
C LYS A 18 14.19 6.84 -7.54
N VAL A 19 13.41 7.01 -6.48
CA VAL A 19 12.51 8.14 -6.32
C VAL A 19 12.92 8.90 -5.07
N ASN A 20 13.38 10.13 -5.24
CA ASN A 20 13.66 11.02 -4.12
C ASN A 20 12.33 11.52 -3.54
N MET A 21 11.98 11.07 -2.33
CA MET A 21 10.68 11.38 -1.70
C MET A 21 10.47 12.88 -1.45
N LYS A 22 11.55 13.64 -1.19
CA LYS A 22 11.47 15.10 -1.02
C LYS A 22 11.10 15.79 -2.34
N ASN A 23 11.76 15.39 -3.44
CA ASN A 23 11.45 15.93 -4.76
C ASN A 23 10.04 15.53 -5.21
N LEU A 24 9.63 14.28 -4.95
CA LEU A 24 8.28 13.82 -5.27
C LEU A 24 7.23 14.64 -4.53
N LYS A 25 7.46 14.92 -3.23
CA LYS A 25 6.58 15.78 -2.44
C LYS A 25 6.46 17.18 -3.05
N ALA A 26 7.57 17.79 -3.47
CA ALA A 26 7.57 19.11 -4.09
C ALA A 26 6.80 19.11 -5.42
N ALA A 27 7.10 18.16 -6.31
CA ALA A 27 6.42 18.03 -7.59
C ALA A 27 4.90 17.78 -7.46
N LEU A 28 4.48 16.96 -6.48
CA LEU A 28 3.05 16.78 -6.21
C LEU A 28 2.38 18.08 -5.72
N ALA A 29 3.08 18.87 -4.90
CA ALA A 29 2.54 20.15 -4.44
C ALA A 29 2.37 21.17 -5.59
N GLU A 30 3.30 21.19 -6.54
CA GLU A 30 3.20 22.03 -7.75
C GLU A 30 1.99 21.65 -8.62
N GLU A 31 1.61 20.38 -8.62
CA GLU A 31 0.44 19.85 -9.33
C GLU A 31 -0.87 19.97 -8.53
N GLY A 32 -0.87 20.74 -7.42
CA GLY A 32 -2.06 21.07 -6.66
C GLY A 32 -2.48 20.06 -5.60
N PHE A 33 -1.67 19.02 -5.34
CA PHE A 33 -1.86 18.18 -4.16
C PHE A 33 -1.49 18.94 -2.89
N GLN A 34 -2.30 18.79 -1.85
CA GLN A 34 -2.11 19.46 -0.56
C GLN A 34 -1.72 18.46 0.52
N ASN A 35 -1.20 18.97 1.65
CA ASN A 35 -0.85 18.17 2.82
C ASN A 35 -0.01 16.92 2.49
N VAL A 36 0.89 17.01 1.50
CA VAL A 36 1.65 15.84 1.05
C VAL A 36 2.65 15.43 2.12
N VAL A 37 2.48 14.22 2.65
CA VAL A 37 3.35 13.59 3.64
C VAL A 37 3.85 12.27 3.06
N THR A 38 5.15 12.02 3.17
CA THR A 38 5.75 10.74 2.79
C THR A 38 6.15 9.98 4.05
N TYR A 39 5.90 8.67 4.09
CA TYR A 39 6.36 7.81 5.17
C TYR A 39 7.38 6.81 4.65
N ILE A 40 8.59 6.83 5.23
CA ILE A 40 9.77 6.05 4.83
C ILE A 40 10.09 6.14 3.33
N GLN A 41 11.07 5.37 2.85
CA GLN A 41 11.51 5.43 1.44
C GLN A 41 10.84 4.42 0.51
N SER A 42 9.98 3.55 1.04
CA SER A 42 9.33 2.47 0.28
C SER A 42 8.08 2.90 -0.49
N GLY A 43 7.87 4.21 -0.67
CA GLY A 43 6.79 4.76 -1.48
C GLY A 43 5.44 4.73 -0.79
N ASN A 44 5.33 5.42 0.35
CA ASN A 44 4.06 5.63 1.04
C ASN A 44 3.79 7.12 1.10
N LEU A 45 2.61 7.54 0.65
CA LEU A 45 2.19 8.91 0.66
C LEU A 45 0.81 9.04 1.31
N VAL A 46 0.61 10.15 2.01
CA VAL A 46 -0.67 10.65 2.46
C VAL A 46 -0.81 12.06 1.89
N LEU A 47 -1.95 12.36 1.27
CA LEU A 47 -2.15 13.65 0.60
C LEU A 47 -3.63 14.01 0.50
N SER A 48 -3.90 15.29 0.23
CA SER A 48 -5.23 15.81 -0.08
C SER A 48 -5.31 16.19 -1.56
N SER A 49 -6.44 15.90 -2.21
CA SER A 49 -6.69 16.28 -3.61
C SER A 49 -8.11 16.85 -3.82
N ILE A 50 -8.25 17.69 -4.85
CA ILE A 50 -9.55 18.11 -5.40
C ILE A 50 -10.13 17.06 -6.35
N LEU A 51 -9.30 16.13 -6.83
CA LEU A 51 -9.73 15.01 -7.66
C LEU A 51 -10.68 14.13 -6.84
N GLN A 52 -11.72 13.61 -7.51
CA GLN A 52 -12.87 13.01 -6.84
C GLN A 52 -12.75 11.50 -6.73
N THR A 53 -11.89 10.88 -7.53
CA THR A 53 -11.73 9.42 -7.58
C THR A 53 -10.30 8.99 -7.32
N GLU A 54 -10.16 7.82 -6.71
CA GLU A 54 -8.86 7.18 -6.47
C GLU A 54 -8.10 6.93 -7.79
N THR A 55 -8.81 6.61 -8.87
CA THR A 55 -8.23 6.38 -10.20
C THR A 55 -7.66 7.66 -10.80
N GLU A 56 -8.35 8.80 -10.71
CA GLU A 56 -7.83 10.10 -11.16
C GLU A 56 -6.56 10.48 -10.37
N VAL A 57 -6.59 10.30 -9.05
CA VAL A 57 -5.43 10.56 -8.19
C VAL A 57 -4.25 9.66 -8.57
N ALA A 58 -4.49 8.36 -8.78
CA ALA A 58 -3.45 7.41 -9.18
C ALA A 58 -2.83 7.78 -10.54
N ALA A 59 -3.68 8.11 -11.52
CA ALA A 59 -3.24 8.53 -12.85
C ALA A 59 -2.39 9.80 -12.78
N LYS A 60 -2.84 10.80 -12.01
CA LYS A 60 -2.10 12.06 -11.86
C LYS A 60 -0.75 11.84 -11.17
N ILE A 61 -0.70 11.08 -10.07
CA ILE A 61 0.58 10.76 -9.40
C ILE A 61 1.53 10.02 -10.35
N THR A 62 1.00 9.11 -11.17
CA THR A 62 1.80 8.38 -12.17
C THR A 62 2.41 9.33 -13.20
N GLU A 63 1.62 10.29 -13.70
CA GLU A 63 2.09 11.35 -14.62
C GLU A 63 3.21 12.18 -13.98
N VAL A 64 3.02 12.65 -12.74
CA VAL A 64 4.04 13.43 -12.01
C VAL A 64 5.34 12.65 -11.88
N ILE A 65 5.25 11.36 -11.52
CA ILE A 65 6.44 10.51 -11.37
C ILE A 65 7.15 10.32 -12.71
N GLN A 66 6.40 10.09 -13.79
CA GLN A 66 6.97 9.93 -15.12
C GLN A 66 7.68 11.20 -15.59
N ALA A 67 7.06 12.38 -15.37
CA ALA A 67 7.66 13.66 -15.76
C ALA A 67 8.88 14.03 -14.91
N THR A 68 8.86 13.71 -13.61
CA THR A 68 9.92 14.15 -12.67
C THR A 68 11.11 13.19 -12.61
N PHE A 69 10.86 11.89 -12.75
CA PHE A 69 11.87 10.84 -12.54
C PHE A 69 12.11 9.97 -13.77
N GLU A 70 11.35 10.17 -14.86
CA GLU A 70 11.41 9.32 -16.06
C GLU A 70 11.13 7.84 -15.76
N LEU A 71 10.30 7.57 -14.75
CA LEU A 71 9.93 6.24 -14.28
C LEU A 71 8.45 5.97 -14.45
N THR A 72 8.12 4.79 -14.93
CA THR A 72 6.75 4.26 -14.91
C THR A 72 6.56 3.41 -13.65
N ILE A 73 5.84 3.94 -12.66
CA ILE A 73 5.61 3.31 -11.37
C ILE A 73 4.13 3.05 -11.17
N ASP A 74 3.78 1.82 -10.79
CA ASP A 74 2.40 1.48 -10.42
C ASP A 74 2.03 2.17 -9.10
N VAL A 75 0.90 2.89 -9.10
CA VAL A 75 0.37 3.63 -7.96
C VAL A 75 -0.97 3.03 -7.54
N PHE A 76 -1.10 2.72 -6.24
CA PHE A 76 -2.33 2.20 -5.65
C PHE A 76 -2.88 3.25 -4.70
N VAL A 77 -4.10 3.72 -4.95
CA VAL A 77 -4.70 4.82 -4.20
C VAL A 77 -5.95 4.36 -3.46
N PHE A 78 -6.09 4.80 -2.22
CA PHE A 78 -7.23 4.55 -1.36
C PHE A 78 -7.70 5.87 -0.75
N SER A 79 -8.99 6.16 -0.84
CA SER A 79 -9.62 7.26 -0.10
C SER A 79 -9.57 6.97 1.39
N GLU A 80 -9.70 8.01 2.20
CA GLU A 80 -9.79 7.87 3.65
C GLU A 80 -10.87 6.89 4.09
N GLN A 81 -12.07 6.99 3.50
CA GLN A 81 -13.17 6.08 3.80
C GLN A 81 -12.79 4.62 3.50
N ASN A 82 -12.26 4.35 2.31
CA ASN A 82 -11.91 2.99 1.89
C ASN A 82 -10.74 2.43 2.70
N TYR A 83 -9.74 3.26 3.03
CA TYR A 83 -8.60 2.82 3.82
C TYR A 83 -8.99 2.52 5.27
N ASN A 84 -9.86 3.33 5.87
CA ASN A 84 -10.41 3.06 7.20
C ASN A 84 -11.24 1.77 7.23
N GLN A 85 -12.03 1.50 6.18
CA GLN A 85 -12.74 0.23 6.04
C GLN A 85 -11.79 -0.97 5.93
N ILE A 86 -10.68 -0.85 5.19
CA ILE A 86 -9.66 -1.89 5.09
C ILE A 86 -9.08 -2.24 6.46
N ILE A 87 -8.82 -1.23 7.29
CA ILE A 87 -8.28 -1.45 8.63
C ILE A 87 -9.32 -2.11 9.54
N ALA A 88 -10.55 -1.59 9.54
CA ALA A 88 -11.64 -2.11 10.36
C ALA A 88 -12.02 -3.56 10.02
N ASN A 89 -11.87 -3.95 8.74
CA ASN A 89 -12.23 -5.29 8.25
C ASN A 89 -11.07 -6.30 8.27
N ASN A 90 -9.95 -6.01 8.94
CA ASN A 90 -8.85 -6.98 9.03
C ASN A 90 -9.32 -8.26 9.75
N PRO A 91 -9.32 -9.43 9.09
CA PRO A 91 -9.75 -10.70 9.67
C PRO A 91 -8.69 -11.35 10.57
N PHE A 92 -7.49 -10.79 10.60
CA PHE A 92 -6.39 -11.17 11.48
C PHE A 92 -5.98 -9.95 12.34
N PRO A 93 -6.87 -9.40 13.18
CA PRO A 93 -6.49 -8.28 14.03
C PRO A 93 -5.42 -8.77 15.01
N PRO A 94 -4.18 -8.23 14.98
CA PRO A 94 -3.17 -8.65 15.93
C PRO A 94 -3.56 -8.17 17.34
N GLU A 95 -3.58 -9.08 18.33
CA GLU A 95 -3.70 -8.68 19.74
C GLU A 95 -2.51 -7.80 20.15
N THR A 96 -1.32 -8.12 19.62
CA THR A 96 -0.12 -7.28 19.67
C THR A 96 0.66 -7.39 18.36
N ILE A 97 1.24 -6.28 17.89
CA ILE A 97 2.19 -6.32 16.75
C ILE A 97 3.57 -6.70 17.29
N GLY A 98 3.78 -8.01 17.45
CA GLY A 98 5.01 -8.59 18.00
C GLY A 98 6.13 -8.86 16.98
N GLU A 99 7.24 -9.41 17.48
CA GLU A 99 8.43 -9.75 16.67
C GLU A 99 8.45 -11.20 16.18
N GLU A 100 7.54 -12.04 16.66
CA GLU A 100 7.48 -13.48 16.35
C GLU A 100 6.64 -13.80 15.12
N GLU A 101 5.58 -13.02 14.86
CA GLU A 101 4.67 -13.19 13.73
C GLU A 101 4.65 -11.92 12.86
N ARG A 102 4.14 -12.03 11.63
CA ARG A 102 4.03 -10.88 10.73
C ARG A 102 2.64 -10.79 10.13
N TRP A 103 2.04 -9.60 10.24
CA TRP A 103 0.83 -9.23 9.52
C TRP A 103 1.19 -8.31 8.37
N MET A 104 0.59 -8.56 7.22
CA MET A 104 0.73 -7.73 6.04
C MET A 104 -0.60 -7.56 5.32
N ALA A 105 -0.67 -6.48 4.54
CA ALA A 105 -1.71 -6.25 3.56
C ALA A 105 -1.06 -6.11 2.18
N ALA A 106 -1.52 -6.92 1.23
CA ALA A 106 -1.22 -6.72 -0.19
C ALA A 106 -2.41 -6.01 -0.84
N PHE A 107 -2.15 -4.84 -1.39
CA PHE A 107 -3.13 -3.90 -1.91
C PHE A 107 -3.23 -4.03 -3.43
N TYR A 108 -4.47 -3.99 -3.94
CA TYR A 108 -4.82 -4.12 -5.34
C TYR A 108 -5.61 -2.90 -5.82
N ASN A 109 -5.56 -2.62 -7.12
CA ASN A 109 -6.37 -1.57 -7.75
C ASN A 109 -7.82 -2.01 -7.99
N GLU A 110 -8.04 -3.32 -8.07
CA GLU A 110 -9.34 -3.94 -8.32
C GLU A 110 -9.68 -4.94 -7.22
N ASN A 111 -10.95 -5.32 -7.14
CA ASN A 111 -11.38 -6.39 -6.25
C ASN A 111 -10.72 -7.71 -6.66
N ILE A 112 -10.31 -8.48 -5.67
CA ILE A 112 -9.72 -9.80 -5.86
C ILE A 112 -10.56 -10.86 -5.16
N ASP A 113 -10.65 -12.03 -5.79
CA ASP A 113 -11.34 -13.19 -5.26
C ASP A 113 -10.34 -14.32 -5.01
N ILE A 114 -9.64 -14.21 -3.87
CA ILE A 114 -8.72 -15.24 -3.39
C ILE A 114 -9.35 -15.85 -2.14
N PRO A 115 -9.78 -17.12 -2.18
CA PRO A 115 -10.41 -17.75 -1.04
C PRO A 115 -9.42 -17.88 0.12
N ARG A 116 -9.97 -17.97 1.34
CA ARG A 116 -9.18 -18.19 2.55
C ARG A 116 -8.33 -19.46 2.40
N GLN A 117 -7.04 -19.33 2.63
CA GLN A 117 -6.06 -20.43 2.53
C GLN A 117 -5.15 -20.41 3.76
N LYS A 118 -4.82 -21.58 4.29
CA LYS A 118 -3.97 -21.77 5.46
C LYS A 118 -3.03 -22.95 5.26
N ASN A 119 -1.78 -22.80 5.67
CA ASN A 119 -0.82 -23.90 5.83
C ASN A 119 -0.04 -23.70 7.15
N ASP A 120 1.03 -24.46 7.35
CA ASP A 120 1.83 -24.39 8.58
C ASP A 120 2.63 -23.09 8.74
N GLN A 121 2.74 -22.27 7.67
CA GLN A 121 3.54 -21.04 7.66
C GLN A 121 2.68 -19.78 7.71
N ALA A 122 1.50 -19.79 7.10
CA ALA A 122 0.70 -18.60 6.93
C ALA A 122 -0.78 -18.90 6.68
N GLU A 123 -1.58 -17.85 6.88
CA GLU A 123 -2.98 -17.77 6.53
C GLU A 123 -3.26 -16.49 5.76
N VAL A 124 -4.08 -16.61 4.71
CA VAL A 124 -4.45 -15.49 3.83
C VAL A 124 -5.93 -15.51 3.52
N ILE A 125 -6.48 -14.33 3.25
CA ILE A 125 -7.86 -14.16 2.76
C ILE A 125 -7.97 -12.83 2.02
N ALA A 126 -8.66 -12.83 0.88
CA ALA A 126 -9.02 -11.60 0.18
C ALA A 126 -10.34 -11.02 0.71
N ILE A 127 -10.37 -9.70 0.91
CA ILE A 127 -11.59 -8.94 1.13
C ILE A 127 -11.49 -7.66 0.30
N GLY A 128 -12.40 -7.50 -0.66
CA GLY A 128 -12.37 -6.38 -1.61
C GLY A 128 -11.05 -6.33 -2.37
N ARG A 129 -10.30 -5.22 -2.23
CA ARG A 129 -9.02 -5.00 -2.90
C ARG A 129 -7.79 -5.32 -2.06
N VAL A 130 -7.95 -6.06 -0.97
CA VAL A 130 -6.85 -6.37 -0.05
C VAL A 130 -6.77 -7.86 0.20
N LEU A 131 -5.56 -8.41 0.04
CA LEU A 131 -5.21 -9.72 0.56
C LEU A 131 -4.54 -9.52 1.92
N TYR A 132 -5.21 -9.98 2.97
CA TYR A 132 -4.67 -10.00 4.32
C TYR A 132 -3.80 -11.24 4.45
N ILE A 133 -2.62 -11.06 5.06
CA ILE A 133 -1.61 -12.11 5.18
C ILE A 133 -1.13 -12.14 6.63
N HIS A 134 -1.36 -13.25 7.30
CA HIS A 134 -0.81 -13.54 8.62
C HIS A 134 0.23 -14.64 8.49
N VAL A 135 1.48 -14.33 8.82
CA VAL A 135 2.61 -15.25 8.79
C VAL A 135 2.91 -15.67 10.23
N PHE A 136 2.86 -16.97 10.51
CA PHE A 136 3.04 -17.57 11.84
C PHE A 136 4.51 -17.61 12.30
N SER A 137 5.39 -16.88 11.61
CA SER A 137 6.80 -16.75 11.98
C SER A 137 7.38 -15.42 11.51
N ASN A 138 8.53 -15.06 12.07
CA ASN A 138 9.29 -13.88 11.71
C ASN A 138 10.14 -14.09 10.44
N GLN A 139 10.16 -15.32 9.91
CA GLN A 139 10.95 -15.72 8.75
C GLN A 139 10.21 -15.41 7.45
N ILE A 140 9.78 -14.18 7.26
CA ILE A 140 8.95 -13.79 6.10
C ILE A 140 9.61 -14.07 4.75
N HIS A 141 10.95 -14.08 4.71
CA HIS A 141 11.74 -14.36 3.51
C HIS A 141 11.66 -15.84 3.08
N THR A 142 11.24 -16.75 3.97
CA THR A 142 11.02 -18.17 3.63
C THR A 142 9.62 -18.41 3.08
N LEU A 143 8.68 -17.48 3.30
CA LEU A 143 7.33 -17.55 2.76
C LEU A 143 7.37 -17.34 1.24
N LYS A 144 7.20 -18.43 0.50
CA LYS A 144 7.02 -18.38 -0.95
C LYS A 144 5.58 -18.02 -1.30
N LEU A 145 5.20 -16.77 -1.04
CA LEU A 145 3.83 -16.28 -1.28
C LEU A 145 3.32 -16.58 -2.71
N PRO A 146 4.13 -16.46 -3.79
CA PRO A 146 3.67 -16.86 -5.13
C PRO A 146 3.38 -18.35 -5.31
N VAL A 147 4.05 -19.22 -4.54
CA VAL A 147 3.76 -20.67 -4.51
C VAL A 147 2.48 -20.90 -3.71
N PHE A 148 2.36 -20.25 -2.56
CA PHE A 148 1.19 -20.33 -1.70
C PHE A 148 -0.10 -19.84 -2.39
N LEU A 149 -0.02 -18.75 -3.13
CA LEU A 149 -1.14 -18.21 -3.92
C LEU A 149 -1.42 -18.99 -5.21
N GLY A 150 -0.54 -19.91 -5.61
CA GLY A 150 -0.75 -20.78 -6.78
C GLY A 150 -1.17 -20.03 -8.05
N LYS A 151 -2.37 -20.31 -8.54
CA LYS A 151 -2.93 -19.68 -9.75
C LYS A 151 -3.25 -18.18 -9.59
N TYR A 152 -3.38 -17.69 -8.35
CA TYR A 152 -3.77 -16.30 -8.04
C TYR A 152 -2.58 -15.31 -8.04
N LYS A 153 -1.36 -15.77 -8.34
CA LYS A 153 -0.12 -14.98 -8.25
C LYS A 153 0.03 -13.82 -9.25
N LYS A 154 -0.86 -13.69 -10.24
CA LYS A 154 -0.64 -12.83 -11.43
C LYS A 154 -1.21 -11.42 -11.32
N THR A 155 -1.89 -11.08 -10.23
CA THR A 155 -2.51 -9.76 -10.11
C THR A 155 -1.49 -8.74 -9.57
N LEU A 156 -1.42 -7.60 -10.22
CA LEU A 156 -0.52 -6.51 -9.85
C LEU A 156 -0.85 -6.00 -8.44
N THR A 157 0.14 -5.97 -7.55
CA THR A 157 -0.05 -5.64 -6.14
C THR A 157 1.15 -4.94 -5.51
N THR A 158 0.91 -4.23 -4.42
CA THR A 158 1.93 -3.67 -3.54
C THR A 158 1.66 -4.08 -2.09
N THR A 159 2.70 -4.51 -1.36
CA THR A 159 2.54 -5.06 -0.01
C THR A 159 3.12 -4.11 1.04
N ARG A 160 2.44 -3.98 2.18
CA ARG A 160 2.94 -3.30 3.38
C ARG A 160 2.81 -4.21 4.59
N ASN A 161 3.75 -4.10 5.52
CA ASN A 161 3.55 -4.69 6.85
C ASN A 161 2.47 -3.91 7.61
N TRP A 162 1.81 -4.57 8.56
CA TRP A 162 0.65 -4.00 9.23
C TRP A 162 0.99 -2.76 10.08
N ARG A 163 2.21 -2.70 10.66
CA ARG A 163 2.70 -1.50 11.36
C ARG A 163 2.72 -0.28 10.46
N THR A 164 3.20 -0.44 9.22
CA THR A 164 3.17 0.64 8.21
C THR A 164 1.73 0.99 7.85
N THR A 165 0.87 -0.02 7.66
CA THR A 165 -0.54 0.19 7.34
C THR A 165 -1.23 1.06 8.39
N LEU A 166 -1.05 0.77 9.68
CA LEU A 166 -1.60 1.58 10.78
C LEU A 166 -0.96 2.95 10.88
N GLN A 167 0.36 3.06 10.70
CA GLN A 167 1.04 4.35 10.73
C GLN A 167 0.52 5.30 9.65
N LEU A 168 0.15 4.78 8.47
CA LEU A 168 -0.44 5.60 7.41
C LEU A 168 -1.83 6.11 7.79
N GLN A 169 -2.63 5.33 8.51
CA GLN A 169 -3.90 5.81 9.07
C GLN A 169 -3.67 6.94 10.07
N THR A 170 -2.72 6.77 11.01
CA THR A 170 -2.39 7.86 11.96
C THR A 170 -1.97 9.14 11.25
N LEU A 171 -1.18 9.04 10.16
CA LEU A 171 -0.77 10.20 9.38
C LEU A 171 -1.95 10.84 8.63
N LEU A 172 -2.87 10.03 8.11
CA LEU A 172 -4.10 10.47 7.46
C LEU A 172 -5.02 11.23 8.42
N ASP A 173 -5.22 10.69 9.62
CA ASP A 173 -6.04 11.28 10.67
C ASP A 173 -5.44 12.59 11.20
N SER A 174 -4.10 12.71 11.18
CA SER A 174 -3.38 13.92 11.62
C SER A 174 -3.42 15.08 10.61
N GLN A 175 -3.95 14.88 9.40
CA GLN A 175 -4.07 15.98 8.44
C GLN A 175 -5.22 16.91 8.85
N GLU A 176 -4.91 18.20 9.00
CA GLU A 176 -5.90 19.27 9.15
C GLU A 176 -6.73 19.48 7.88
#